data_AF-A0A7V4PIL9-F1
#
_entry.id   AF-A0A7V4PIL9-F1
#
_cell.length_a   1.000
_cell.length_b   1.000
_cell.length_c   1.000
_cell.angle_alpha   90.00
_cell.angle_beta   90.00
_cell.angle_gamma   90.00
#
_symmetry.space_group_name_H-M   'P 1'
#
loop_
_entity.id
_entity.type
_entity.pdbx_description
1 polymer ?
#
loop_
_entity_poly.entity_id
_entity_poly.type
_entity_poly.pdbx_seq_one_letter_code
_entity_poly.pdbx_strand_id
1 'polypeptide(L)'
;MKEALRYLKNAKEILKSVPIEDNTYIDIKPVQEAFATAYLAILEAINEYLINKVGLTKKELPKSVDAYRKVLQKYFSVRNGKILREFEKLYDALHIAGYYRGLIYDVDAVKVYIKAAEKFIEKIS
;
A
#
# COMPACT_ATOMS: atom_id res chain seq x y z
N MET A 1 -0.10 -12.61 7.63
CA MET A 1 -0.26 -11.17 7.32
C MET A 1 0.41 -10.27 8.37
N LYS A 2 1.32 -10.83 9.16
CA LYS A 2 1.86 -10.14 10.35
C LYS A 2 2.76 -8.98 9.94
N GLU A 3 3.52 -9.15 8.85
CA GLU A 3 4.51 -8.18 8.43
C GLU A 3 3.85 -7.00 7.73
N ALA A 4 2.90 -7.27 6.82
CA ALA A 4 2.08 -6.23 6.20
C ALA A 4 1.43 -5.29 7.23
N LEU A 5 0.82 -5.85 8.28
CA LEU A 5 0.18 -5.06 9.35
C LEU A 5 1.20 -4.26 10.16
N ARG A 6 2.43 -4.76 10.32
CA ARG A 6 3.52 -4.02 10.96
C ARG A 6 3.92 -2.79 10.15
N TYR A 7 4.09 -2.93 8.84
CA TYR A 7 4.35 -1.78 7.96
C TYR A 7 3.21 -0.76 8.00
N LEU A 8 1.96 -1.21 7.93
CA LEU A 8 0.80 -0.31 8.02
C LEU A 8 0.73 0.44 9.36
N LYS A 9 1.06 -0.24 10.48
CA LYS A 9 1.16 0.38 11.80
C LYS A 9 2.24 1.47 11.82
N ASN A 10 3.42 1.16 11.28
CA ASN A 10 4.52 2.14 11.21
C ASN A 10 4.14 3.37 10.37
N ALA A 11 3.45 3.19 9.24
CA ALA A 11 2.95 4.31 8.44
C ALA A 11 2.01 5.23 9.25
N LYS A 12 1.09 4.63 10.03
CA LYS A 12 0.20 5.37 10.94
C LYS A 12 0.98 6.06 12.07
N GLU A 13 2.07 5.48 12.55
CA GLU A 13 2.93 6.07 13.58
C GLU A 13 3.72 7.27 13.06
N ILE A 14 4.27 7.19 11.86
CA ILE A 14 4.95 8.32 11.19
C ILE A 14 4.00 9.53 11.10
N LEU A 15 2.75 9.30 10.65
CA LEU A 15 1.75 10.36 10.51
C LEU A 15 1.35 11.01 11.83
N LYS A 16 1.44 10.30 12.96
CA LYS A 16 1.09 10.85 14.29
C LYS A 16 2.08 11.90 14.78
N SER A 17 3.32 11.85 14.33
CA SER A 17 4.36 12.82 14.71
C SER A 17 4.37 14.08 13.84
N VAL A 18 3.59 14.12 12.77
CA VAL A 18 3.59 15.24 11.82
C VAL A 18 2.66 16.34 12.31
N PRO A 19 3.13 17.60 12.43
CA PRO A 19 2.26 18.70 12.80
C PRO A 19 1.20 18.97 11.73
N ILE A 20 0.03 19.44 12.18
CA ILE A 20 -1.13 19.72 11.32
C ILE A 20 -1.59 21.15 11.59
N GLU A 21 -1.81 21.91 10.52
CA GLU A 21 -2.44 23.24 10.52
C GLU A 21 -3.55 23.25 9.47
N ASP A 22 -4.73 23.74 9.81
CA ASP A 22 -5.88 23.84 8.88
C ASP A 22 -6.13 22.57 8.05
N ASN A 23 -6.18 21.41 8.71
CA ASN A 23 -6.37 20.08 8.09
C ASN A 23 -5.26 19.67 7.10
N THR A 24 -4.09 20.28 7.21
CA THR A 24 -2.97 20.10 6.28
C THR A 24 -1.74 19.67 7.06
N TYR A 25 -1.06 18.61 6.61
CA TYR A 25 0.26 18.26 7.12
C TYR A 25 1.29 19.27 6.63
N ILE A 26 1.95 19.96 7.56
CA ILE A 26 2.88 21.04 7.21
C ILE A 26 4.28 20.55 6.83
N ASP A 27 4.67 19.36 7.29
CA ASP A 27 5.91 18.69 6.87
C ASP A 27 5.58 17.50 5.96
N ILE A 28 5.86 17.68 4.67
CA ILE A 28 5.53 16.72 3.62
C ILE A 28 6.44 15.50 3.67
N LYS A 29 7.70 15.63 4.15
CA LYS A 29 8.66 14.53 4.09
C LYS A 29 8.21 13.30 4.89
N PRO A 30 7.81 13.42 6.17
CA PRO A 30 7.24 12.30 6.91
C PRO A 30 5.96 11.75 6.28
N VAL A 31 5.15 12.58 5.61
CA VAL A 31 3.95 12.11 4.90
C VAL A 31 4.34 11.22 3.72
N GLN A 32 5.37 11.61 2.94
CA GLN A 32 5.92 10.78 1.87
C GLN A 32 6.46 9.44 2.41
N GLU A 33 7.17 9.47 3.55
CA GLU A 33 7.68 8.27 4.22
C GLU A 33 6.54 7.34 4.69
N ALA A 34 5.46 7.90 5.22
CA ALA A 34 4.26 7.15 5.59
C ALA A 34 3.59 6.50 4.37
N PHE A 35 3.47 7.23 3.26
CA PHE A 35 2.94 6.69 2.01
C PHE A 35 3.80 5.55 1.45
N ALA A 36 5.13 5.71 1.45
CA ALA A 36 6.07 4.67 1.04
C ALA A 36 5.89 3.41 1.90
N THR A 37 5.81 3.60 3.22
CA THR A 37 5.63 2.52 4.19
C THR A 37 4.28 1.81 4.01
N ALA A 38 3.21 2.55 3.75
CA ALA A 38 1.89 1.98 3.47
C ALA A 38 1.87 1.20 2.14
N TYR A 39 2.59 1.67 1.11
CA TYR A 39 2.73 0.94 -0.13
C TYR A 39 3.53 -0.37 0.07
N LEU A 40 4.60 -0.36 0.88
CA LEU A 40 5.32 -1.58 1.25
C LEU A 40 4.42 -2.58 1.99
N ALA A 41 3.51 -2.11 2.84
CA ALA A 41 2.52 -2.98 3.50
C ALA A 41 1.66 -3.75 2.50
N ILE A 42 1.24 -3.11 1.40
CA ILE A 42 0.49 -3.75 0.32
C ILE A 42 1.33 -4.83 -0.37
N LEU A 43 2.58 -4.52 -0.70
CA LEU A 43 3.48 -5.48 -1.36
C LEU A 43 3.76 -6.69 -0.47
N GLU A 44 4.01 -6.48 0.82
CA GLU A 44 4.20 -7.55 1.79
C GLU A 44 2.97 -8.43 1.92
N ALA A 45 1.76 -7.85 1.93
CA ALA A 45 0.54 -8.64 1.97
C ALA A 45 0.38 -9.52 0.72
N ILE A 46 0.71 -8.99 -0.47
CA ILE A 46 0.71 -9.78 -1.71
C ILE A 46 1.77 -10.89 -1.64
N ASN A 47 2.98 -10.59 -1.18
CA ASN A 47 4.08 -11.55 -1.06
C ASN A 47 3.74 -12.69 -0.10
N GLU A 48 3.18 -12.35 1.07
CA GLU A 48 2.72 -13.33 2.05
C GLU A 48 1.62 -14.24 1.45
N TYR A 49 0.68 -13.70 0.67
CA TYR A 49 -0.32 -14.52 -0.02
C TYR A 49 0.34 -15.45 -1.04
N LEU A 50 1.24 -14.95 -1.87
CA LEU A 50 1.92 -15.74 -2.90
C LEU A 50 2.76 -16.89 -2.28
N ILE A 51 3.42 -16.65 -1.16
CA ILE A 51 4.15 -17.70 -0.44
C ILE A 51 3.17 -18.70 0.18
N ASN A 52 2.21 -18.22 0.97
CA ASN A 52 1.44 -19.10 1.85
C ASN A 52 0.24 -19.79 1.16
N LYS A 53 -0.31 -19.19 0.10
CA LYS A 53 -1.50 -19.70 -0.60
C LYS A 53 -1.18 -20.24 -1.98
N VAL A 54 -0.19 -19.69 -2.67
CA VAL A 54 0.24 -20.16 -4.00
C VAL A 54 1.44 -21.10 -3.92
N GLY A 55 2.29 -20.96 -2.89
CA GLY A 55 3.48 -21.80 -2.70
C GLY A 55 4.74 -21.29 -3.41
N LEU A 56 4.79 -20.00 -3.77
CA LEU A 56 5.98 -19.42 -4.39
C LEU A 56 7.13 -19.29 -3.38
N THR A 57 8.35 -19.45 -3.87
CA THR A 57 9.56 -19.15 -3.09
C THR A 57 9.89 -17.66 -3.13
N LYS A 58 10.72 -17.19 -2.20
CA LYS A 58 11.19 -15.79 -2.17
C LYS A 58 11.86 -15.35 -3.48
N LYS A 59 12.49 -16.27 -4.22
CA LYS A 59 13.16 -15.96 -5.49
C LYS A 59 12.19 -15.68 -6.64
N GLU A 60 10.99 -16.24 -6.55
CA GLU A 60 9.92 -16.13 -7.55
C GLU A 60 8.99 -14.94 -7.31
N LEU A 61 9.15 -14.24 -6.18
CA LEU A 61 8.34 -13.07 -5.87
C LEU A 61 8.54 -11.93 -6.88
N PRO A 62 7.48 -11.14 -7.14
CA PRO A 62 7.57 -10.01 -8.05
C PRO A 62 8.60 -8.97 -7.62
N LYS A 63 9.33 -8.42 -8.59
CA LYS A 63 10.38 -7.40 -8.37
C LYS A 63 10.07 -6.04 -9.01
N SER A 64 8.95 -5.93 -9.71
CA SER A 64 8.49 -4.71 -10.37
C SER A 64 6.97 -4.62 -10.30
N VAL A 65 6.44 -3.40 -10.41
CA VAL A 65 4.98 -3.19 -10.44
C VAL A 65 4.31 -4.02 -11.54
N ASP A 66 4.95 -4.15 -12.71
CA ASP A 66 4.42 -4.99 -13.81
C ASP A 66 4.40 -6.47 -13.46
N ALA A 67 5.37 -6.95 -12.68
CA ALA A 67 5.34 -8.32 -12.17
C ALA A 67 4.21 -8.49 -11.14
N TYR A 68 3.99 -7.52 -10.25
CA TYR A 68 2.85 -7.51 -9.33
C TYR A 68 1.51 -7.54 -10.08
N ARG A 69 1.36 -6.72 -11.13
CA ARG A 69 0.18 -6.73 -12.02
C ARG A 69 -0.10 -8.11 -12.60
N LYS A 70 0.93 -8.75 -13.16
CA LYS A 70 0.81 -10.09 -13.76
C LYS A 70 0.40 -11.15 -12.75
N VAL A 71 0.97 -11.16 -11.55
CA VAL A 71 0.59 -12.15 -10.52
C VAL A 71 -0.81 -11.89 -9.96
N LEU A 72 -1.21 -10.63 -9.79
CA LEU A 72 -2.59 -10.29 -9.40
C LEU A 72 -3.59 -10.72 -10.48
N GLN A 73 -3.27 -10.49 -11.75
CA GLN A 73 -4.09 -10.96 -12.86
C GLN A 73 -4.11 -12.49 -12.94
N LYS A 74 -3.04 -13.20 -12.57
CA LYS A 74 -2.99 -14.66 -12.63
C LYS A 74 -3.72 -15.34 -11.46
N TYR A 75 -3.47 -14.88 -10.23
CA TYR A 75 -3.89 -15.58 -9.01
C TYR A 75 -5.13 -14.98 -8.33
N PHE A 76 -5.53 -13.74 -8.68
CA PHE A 76 -6.68 -13.07 -8.09
C PHE A 76 -7.80 -12.75 -9.11
N SER A 77 -7.67 -13.20 -10.36
CA SER A 77 -8.63 -12.94 -11.45
C SER A 77 -10.00 -13.59 -11.24
N VAL A 78 -10.11 -14.59 -10.35
CA VAL A 78 -11.40 -15.17 -9.92
C VAL A 78 -12.34 -14.11 -9.32
N ARG A 79 -11.82 -12.94 -8.91
CA ARG A 79 -12.58 -11.79 -8.38
C ARG A 79 -12.88 -10.71 -9.43
N ASN A 80 -13.09 -11.08 -10.70
CA ASN A 80 -13.50 -10.19 -11.79
C ASN A 80 -12.63 -8.92 -11.94
N GLY A 81 -11.31 -9.08 -11.80
CA GLY A 81 -10.34 -7.97 -11.91
C GLY A 81 -10.49 -6.86 -10.86
N LYS A 82 -11.34 -7.02 -9.84
CA LYS A 82 -11.56 -6.00 -8.81
C LYS A 82 -10.29 -5.72 -8.00
N ILE A 83 -9.56 -6.77 -7.62
CA ILE A 83 -8.30 -6.65 -6.86
C ILE A 83 -7.24 -5.89 -7.65
N LEU A 84 -7.05 -6.22 -8.94
CA LEU A 84 -6.07 -5.52 -9.78
C LEU A 84 -6.40 -4.02 -9.89
N ARG A 85 -7.67 -3.67 -10.14
CA ARG A 85 -8.10 -2.26 -10.20
C ARG A 85 -7.91 -1.52 -8.88
N GLU A 86 -8.15 -2.18 -7.74
CA GLU A 86 -7.89 -1.60 -6.42
C GLU A 86 -6.38 -1.41 -6.17
N PHE A 87 -5.56 -2.37 -6.61
CA PHE A 87 -4.10 -2.26 -6.55
C PHE A 87 -3.59 -1.08 -7.40
N GLU A 88 -4.06 -0.90 -8.64
CA GLU A 88 -3.66 0.23 -9.48
C GLU A 88 -3.97 1.57 -8.82
N LYS A 89 -5.18 1.73 -8.25
CA LYS A 89 -5.55 2.95 -7.52
C LYS A 89 -4.61 3.24 -6.34
N LEU A 90 -4.22 2.20 -5.60
CA LEU A 90 -3.32 2.33 -4.46
C LEU A 90 -1.87 2.55 -4.89
N TYR A 91 -1.45 2.00 -6.03
CA TYR A 91 -0.16 2.31 -6.64
C TYR A 91 -0.09 3.79 -7.04
N ASP A 92 -1.08 4.29 -7.78
CA ASP A 92 -1.14 5.68 -8.20
C ASP A 92 -1.19 6.64 -7.00
N ALA A 93 -1.99 6.31 -5.99
CA ALA A 93 -2.15 7.16 -4.81
C ALA A 93 -0.96 7.09 -3.85
N LEU A 94 -0.57 5.90 -3.39
CA LEU A 94 0.43 5.77 -2.33
C LEU A 94 1.84 5.91 -2.89
N HIS A 95 2.15 5.25 -4.01
CA HIS A 95 3.51 5.22 -4.55
C HIS A 95 3.81 6.45 -5.40
N ILE A 96 2.94 6.80 -6.35
CA ILE A 96 3.21 7.89 -7.29
C ILE A 96 2.87 9.25 -6.68
N ALA A 97 1.61 9.49 -6.31
CA ALA A 97 1.16 10.81 -5.86
C ALA A 97 1.63 11.13 -4.43
N GLY A 98 1.48 10.19 -3.50
CA GLY A 98 1.84 10.34 -2.09
C GLY A 98 3.35 10.32 -1.89
N TYR A 99 3.99 9.16 -2.08
CA TYR A 99 5.42 9.00 -1.85
C TYR A 99 6.28 9.78 -2.86
N TYR A 100 6.19 9.46 -4.15
CA TYR A 100 7.17 9.96 -5.12
C TYR A 100 7.03 11.46 -5.39
N ARG A 101 5.79 11.97 -5.49
CA ARG A 101 5.52 13.37 -5.83
C ARG A 101 5.16 14.27 -4.65
N GLY A 102 4.81 13.73 -3.49
CA GLY A 102 4.46 14.53 -2.31
C GLY A 102 3.19 15.39 -2.50
N LEU A 103 2.25 14.95 -3.33
CA LEU A 103 1.08 15.76 -3.73
C LEU A 103 -0.13 15.59 -2.80
N ILE A 104 -0.06 14.65 -1.85
CA ILE A 104 -1.17 14.35 -0.94
C ILE A 104 -0.73 14.70 0.47
N TYR A 105 -1.23 15.81 0.99
CA TYR A 105 -0.87 16.33 2.30
C TYR A 105 -2.09 16.91 3.05
N ASP A 106 -3.28 16.90 2.44
CA ASP A 106 -4.55 17.05 3.15
C ASP A 106 -4.79 15.84 4.05
N VAL A 107 -5.12 16.09 5.32
CA VAL A 107 -5.22 15.07 6.37
C VAL A 107 -6.31 14.04 6.05
N ASP A 108 -7.44 14.47 5.49
CA ASP A 108 -8.55 13.57 5.19
C ASP A 108 -8.24 12.71 3.96
N ALA A 109 -7.60 13.27 2.94
CA ALA A 109 -7.08 12.50 1.82
C ALA A 109 -6.09 11.42 2.28
N VAL A 110 -5.12 11.77 3.13
CA VAL A 110 -4.16 10.81 3.71
C VAL A 110 -4.89 9.70 4.45
N LYS A 111 -5.83 10.01 5.34
CA LYS A 111 -6.62 9.01 6.08
C LYS A 111 -7.39 8.07 5.15
N VAL A 112 -7.98 8.60 4.08
CA VAL A 112 -8.71 7.79 3.09
C VAL A 112 -7.80 6.76 2.44
N TYR A 113 -6.61 7.16 2.00
CA TYR A 113 -5.69 6.25 1.33
C TYR A 113 -5.04 5.23 2.27
N ILE A 114 -4.70 5.61 3.50
CA ILE A 114 -4.22 4.66 4.53
C ILE A 114 -5.30 3.62 4.86
N LYS A 115 -6.56 4.04 5.00
CA LYS A 115 -7.70 3.13 5.22
C LYS A 115 -7.98 2.24 4.01
N ALA A 116 -7.77 2.75 2.80
CA ALA A 116 -7.90 1.95 1.58
C ALA A 116 -6.81 0.87 1.49
N ALA A 117 -5.57 1.18 1.90
CA ALA A 117 -4.50 0.19 2.01
C ALA A 117 -4.84 -0.91 3.03
N GLU A 118 -5.35 -0.55 4.20
CA GLU A 118 -5.81 -1.48 5.23
C GLU A 118 -6.89 -2.45 4.70
N LYS A 119 -7.93 -1.91 4.07
CA LYS A 119 -9.00 -2.72 3.45
C LYS A 119 -8.49 -3.63 2.34
N PHE A 120 -7.50 -3.19 1.57
CA PHE A 120 -6.89 -4.02 0.53
C PHE A 120 -6.16 -5.21 1.15
N ILE A 121 -5.34 -4.95 2.17
CA ILE A 121 -4.61 -5.95 2.96
C ILE A 121 -5.61 -6.97 3.53
N GLU A 122 -6.65 -6.53 4.24
CA GLU A 122 -7.71 -7.41 4.77
C GLU A 122 -8.38 -8.29 3.70
N LYS A 123 -8.53 -7.77 2.49
CA LYS A 123 -9.21 -8.47 1.39
C LYS A 123 -8.37 -9.56 0.76
N ILE A 124 -7.04 -9.40 0.71
CA ILE A 124 -6.11 -10.42 0.17
C ILE A 124 -5.61 -11.39 1.23
N SER A 125 -5.90 -11.10 2.50
CA SER A 125 -5.64 -11.89 3.69
C SER A 125 -6.22 -13.29 3.66
#